data_AF-A0A937SZW8-F1
#
_entry.id   AF-A0A937SZW8-F1
#
_cell.length_a   1.000
_cell.length_b   1.000
_cell.length_c   1.000
_cell.angle_alpha   90.00
_cell.angle_beta   90.00
_cell.angle_gamma   90.00
#
_symmetry.space_group_name_H-M   'P 1'
#
loop_
_entity.id
_entity.type
_entity.pdbx_description
1 polymer ?
#
loop_
_entity_poly.entity_id
_entity_poly.type
_entity_poly.pdbx_seq_one_letter_code
_entity_poly.pdbx_strand_id
1 'polypeptide(L)'
;MIIGLLISCSRNEMVKEYFDTHGMNYPVDVIGISLLGIDYAGIESEEMTEPGARDFVEDGIMFIKMDLQKQNPGIFMHGAAGIKADKTVFYRTETGDVGLMVRVTGYGQGEPSKEIESRIEWVDLKERFWKYENYAYYIRNELYMWEFGGWLFE
;
A
#
# COMPACT_ATOMS: atom_id res chain seq x y z
N MET A 1 3.63 2.19 -49.88
CA MET A 1 2.33 2.39 -49.21
C MET A 1 2.57 2.24 -47.72
N ILE A 2 2.33 3.32 -46.97
CA ILE A 2 2.72 3.51 -45.57
C ILE A 2 1.78 2.73 -44.65
N ILE A 3 2.38 1.91 -43.79
CA ILE A 3 2.08 1.62 -42.38
C ILE A 3 0.59 1.50 -42.00
N GLY A 4 0.21 0.27 -41.65
CA GLY A 4 -1.00 -0.04 -40.87
C GLY A 4 -0.65 -0.99 -39.73
N LEU A 5 0.33 -0.63 -38.89
CA LEU A 5 0.46 -1.22 -37.56
C LEU A 5 -0.70 -0.66 -36.73
N LEU A 6 -1.80 -1.42 -36.70
CA LEU A 6 -2.84 -1.25 -35.70
C LEU A 6 -2.19 -1.53 -34.33
N ILE A 7 -1.67 -0.48 -33.72
CA ILE A 7 -1.31 -0.43 -32.31
C ILE A 7 -2.63 -0.54 -31.54
N SER A 8 -3.12 -1.77 -31.42
CA SER A 8 -4.07 -2.17 -30.39
C SER A 8 -3.26 -2.67 -29.20
N CYS A 9 -2.36 -1.82 -28.71
CA CYS A 9 -1.80 -1.95 -27.39
C CYS A 9 -2.91 -1.57 -26.41
N SER A 10 -3.45 -2.58 -25.73
CA SER A 10 -4.62 -2.47 -24.87
C SER A 10 -4.36 -1.53 -23.69
N ARG A 11 -5.36 -0.71 -23.35
CA ARG A 11 -5.51 0.24 -22.22
C ARG A 11 -4.99 -0.14 -20.82
N ASN A 12 -4.36 -1.29 -20.60
CA ASN A 12 -3.86 -1.77 -19.32
C ASN A 12 -2.34 -1.62 -19.17
N GLU A 13 -1.69 -0.95 -20.13
CA GLU A 13 -0.24 -0.99 -20.31
C GLU A 13 0.50 -0.02 -19.39
N MET A 14 -0.01 1.19 -19.16
CA MET A 14 0.68 2.22 -18.35
C MET A 14 0.89 1.81 -16.90
N VAL A 15 -0.14 1.25 -16.23
CA VAL A 15 0.00 0.80 -14.84
C VAL A 15 0.99 -0.35 -14.76
N LYS A 16 0.89 -1.32 -15.67
CA LYS A 16 1.82 -2.45 -15.71
C LYS A 16 3.26 -1.98 -16.01
N GLU A 17 3.43 -1.08 -16.97
CA GLU A 17 4.72 -0.50 -17.35
C GLU A 17 5.35 0.25 -16.18
N TYR A 18 4.57 1.00 -15.40
CA TYR A 18 5.06 1.62 -14.17
C TYR A 18 5.67 0.58 -13.23
N PHE A 19 4.99 -0.55 -12.99
CA PHE A 19 5.53 -1.60 -12.12
C PHE A 19 6.75 -2.29 -12.74
N ASP A 20 6.69 -2.65 -14.02
CA ASP A 20 7.78 -3.33 -14.74
C ASP A 20 9.06 -2.46 -14.78
N THR A 21 8.92 -1.16 -15.07
CA THR A 21 10.06 -0.21 -15.11
C THR A 21 10.68 0.05 -13.74
N HIS A 22 9.93 -0.16 -12.66
CA HIS A 22 10.41 -0.01 -11.28
C HIS A 22 10.77 -1.35 -10.62
N GLY A 23 10.75 -2.46 -11.37
CA GLY A 23 11.08 -3.79 -10.85
C GLY A 23 10.11 -4.28 -9.75
N MET A 24 8.88 -3.78 -9.77
CA MET A 24 7.83 -4.05 -8.78
C MET A 24 6.91 -5.18 -9.25
N ASN A 25 6.32 -5.91 -8.30
CA ASN A 25 5.37 -6.98 -8.61
C ASN A 25 3.97 -6.41 -8.91
N TYR A 26 3.47 -6.60 -10.13
CA TYR A 26 2.09 -6.25 -10.47
C TYR A 26 1.11 -7.37 -10.06
N PRO A 27 -0.09 -7.08 -9.54
CA PRO A 27 -0.65 -5.74 -9.25
C PRO A 27 -0.37 -5.24 -7.83
N VAL A 28 0.37 -5.98 -7.00
CA VAL A 28 0.60 -5.65 -5.59
C VAL A 28 2.08 -5.66 -5.28
N ASP A 29 2.63 -4.48 -5.03
CA ASP A 29 4.00 -4.31 -4.58
C ASP A 29 4.04 -3.96 -3.09
N VAL A 30 4.55 -4.89 -2.28
CA VAL A 30 4.70 -4.74 -0.83
C VAL A 30 6.18 -4.80 -0.41
N ILE A 31 7.11 -4.69 -1.35
CA ILE A 31 8.55 -4.77 -1.05
C ILE A 31 9.00 -3.66 -0.11
N GLY A 32 8.33 -2.49 -0.18
CA GLY A 32 8.58 -1.33 0.66
C GLY A 32 8.11 -1.47 2.10
N ILE A 33 7.34 -2.51 2.44
CA ILE A 33 6.98 -2.83 3.83
C ILE A 33 8.15 -3.59 4.44
N SER A 34 8.93 -2.94 5.29
CA SER A 34 10.15 -3.55 5.79
C SER A 34 10.50 -3.03 7.17
N LEU A 35 11.25 -3.84 7.93
CA LEU A 35 11.79 -3.41 9.21
C LEU A 35 12.90 -2.36 9.01
N LEU A 36 13.61 -2.43 7.89
CA LEU A 36 14.58 -1.41 7.49
C LEU A 36 13.82 -0.15 7.06
N GLY A 37 14.02 0.94 7.80
CA GLY A 37 13.32 2.20 7.53
C GLY A 37 11.90 2.25 8.09
N ILE A 38 11.60 1.45 9.12
CA ILE A 38 10.39 1.63 9.93
C ILE A 38 10.53 2.90 10.78
N ASP A 39 9.47 3.71 10.80
CA ASP A 39 9.37 4.86 11.71
C ASP A 39 8.70 4.44 13.02
N TYR A 40 9.06 5.10 14.11
CA TYR A 40 8.53 4.83 15.45
C TYR A 40 7.75 6.04 15.96
N ALA A 41 6.53 5.81 16.45
CA ALA A 41 5.67 6.86 17.00
C ALA A 41 5.13 6.46 18.38
N GLY A 42 5.55 7.17 19.44
CA GLY A 42 5.18 6.81 20.82
C GLY A 42 5.80 5.50 21.32
N ILE A 43 6.92 5.10 20.72
CA ILE A 43 7.74 3.95 21.12
C ILE A 43 9.13 4.48 21.48
N GLU A 44 9.60 4.18 22.68
CA GLU A 44 10.94 4.58 23.12
C GLU A 44 12.00 3.65 22.50
N SER A 45 13.18 4.19 22.19
CA SER A 45 14.23 3.41 21.51
C SER A 45 14.71 2.20 22.31
N GLU A 46 14.64 2.28 23.64
CA GLU A 46 15.04 1.20 24.55
C GLU A 46 14.10 -0.01 24.45
N GLU A 47 12.83 0.20 24.16
CA GLU A 47 11.84 -0.88 24.02
C GLU A 47 12.15 -1.79 22.83
N MET A 48 12.80 -1.26 21.79
CA MET A 48 13.22 -2.05 20.63
C MET A 48 14.46 -2.91 20.89
N THR A 49 15.10 -2.76 22.05
CA THR A 49 16.22 -3.62 22.48
C THR A 49 15.76 -4.82 23.30
N GLU A 50 14.49 -4.85 23.71
CA GLU A 50 13.92 -5.94 24.48
C GLU A 50 13.86 -7.25 23.66
N PRO A 51 14.08 -8.42 24.31
CA PRO A 51 13.95 -9.70 23.64
C PRO A 51 12.56 -9.87 23.00
N GLY A 52 12.55 -10.17 21.70
CA GLY A 52 11.31 -10.41 20.95
C GLY A 52 10.61 -9.15 20.42
N ALA A 53 11.05 -7.93 20.76
CA ALA A 53 10.47 -6.70 20.21
C ALA A 53 10.63 -6.63 18.68
N ARG A 54 11.78 -7.07 18.18
CA ARG A 54 12.05 -7.17 16.74
C ARG A 54 11.16 -8.21 16.07
N ASP A 55 11.12 -9.42 16.62
CA ASP A 55 10.33 -10.53 16.09
C ASP A 55 8.84 -10.16 16.03
N PHE A 56 8.36 -9.46 17.06
CA PHE A 56 6.99 -8.93 17.12
C PHE A 56 6.65 -8.02 15.93
N VAL A 57 7.55 -7.08 15.58
CA VAL A 57 7.34 -6.17 14.45
C VAL A 57 7.47 -6.91 13.12
N GLU A 58 8.44 -7.83 13.00
CA GLU A 58 8.64 -8.64 11.80
C GLU A 58 7.41 -9.53 11.50
N ASP A 59 6.80 -10.13 12.52
CA ASP A 59 5.55 -10.89 12.41
C ASP A 59 4.41 -10.02 11.85
N GLY A 60 4.30 -8.79 12.33
CA GLY A 60 3.29 -7.83 11.86
C GLY A 60 3.52 -7.42 10.42
N ILE A 61 4.76 -7.13 10.04
CA ILE A 61 5.13 -6.85 8.65
C ILE A 61 4.78 -8.02 7.73
N MET A 62 5.06 -9.25 8.16
CA MET A 62 4.70 -10.45 7.40
C MET A 62 3.18 -10.58 7.23
N PHE A 63 2.42 -10.34 8.30
CA PHE A 63 0.97 -10.35 8.26
C PHE A 63 0.44 -9.34 7.23
N ILE A 64 0.88 -8.08 7.29
CA ILE A 64 0.44 -7.01 6.39
C ILE A 64 0.72 -7.36 4.92
N LYS A 65 1.93 -7.86 4.63
CA LYS A 65 2.28 -8.30 3.27
C LYS A 65 1.32 -9.35 2.75
N MET A 66 1.07 -10.39 3.55
CA MET A 66 0.15 -11.47 3.17
C MET A 66 -1.29 -10.99 3.02
N ASP A 67 -1.73 -10.06 3.88
CA ASP A 67 -3.06 -9.47 3.83
C ASP A 67 -3.27 -8.70 2.51
N LEU A 68 -2.41 -7.73 2.21
CA LEU A 68 -2.50 -6.92 0.99
C LEU A 68 -2.38 -7.75 -0.29
N GLN A 69 -1.53 -8.79 -0.30
CA GLN A 69 -1.37 -9.69 -1.45
C GLN A 69 -2.61 -10.55 -1.74
N LYS A 70 -3.46 -10.82 -0.74
CA LYS A 70 -4.69 -11.60 -0.91
C LYS A 70 -5.86 -10.76 -1.40
N GLN A 71 -5.80 -9.44 -1.23
CA GLN A 71 -6.90 -8.54 -1.54
C GLN A 71 -6.84 -8.08 -3.01
N ASN A 72 -8.01 -7.76 -3.57
CA ASN A 72 -8.11 -7.13 -4.89
C ASN A 72 -7.98 -5.60 -4.73
N PRO A 73 -6.93 -4.95 -5.29
CA PRO A 73 -6.71 -3.51 -5.20
C PRO A 73 -7.93 -2.67 -5.55
N GLY A 74 -8.69 -3.06 -6.58
CA GLY A 74 -9.83 -2.29 -7.05
C GLY A 74 -10.98 -2.23 -6.05
N ILE A 75 -11.04 -3.16 -5.08
CA ILE A 75 -12.08 -3.20 -4.05
C ILE A 75 -11.75 -2.23 -2.91
N PHE A 76 -10.56 -2.31 -2.33
CA PHE A 76 -10.20 -1.51 -1.15
C PHE A 76 -9.55 -0.16 -1.51
N MET A 77 -8.95 -0.06 -2.70
CA MET A 77 -8.48 1.20 -3.28
C MET A 77 -9.33 1.57 -4.51
N HIS A 78 -10.65 1.65 -4.32
CA HIS A 78 -11.69 2.18 -5.23
C HIS A 78 -11.23 2.51 -6.66
N GLY A 79 -11.15 1.49 -7.52
CA GLY A 79 -10.82 1.65 -8.94
C GLY A 79 -9.32 1.58 -9.29
N ALA A 80 -8.44 1.37 -8.31
CA ALA A 80 -7.03 1.09 -8.54
C ALA A 80 -6.86 -0.28 -9.22
N ALA A 81 -5.99 -0.33 -10.24
CA ALA A 81 -5.59 -1.55 -10.92
C ALA A 81 -4.38 -2.20 -10.25
N GLY A 82 -3.58 -1.43 -9.52
CA GLY A 82 -2.47 -1.94 -8.72
C GLY A 82 -2.16 -1.03 -7.52
N ILE A 83 -1.44 -1.57 -6.54
CA ILE A 83 -1.01 -0.83 -5.36
C ILE A 83 0.48 -1.02 -5.10
N LYS A 84 1.06 0.01 -4.49
CA LYS A 84 2.35 -0.06 -3.81
C LYS A 84 2.14 0.26 -2.34
N ALA A 85 2.68 -0.56 -1.45
CA ALA A 85 2.68 -0.32 -0.02
C ALA A 85 4.10 -0.13 0.51
N ASP A 86 4.30 0.94 1.28
CA ASP A 86 5.58 1.33 1.86
C ASP A 86 5.40 2.19 3.13
N LYS A 87 6.51 2.75 3.65
CA LYS A 87 6.52 3.63 4.84
C LYS A 87 5.81 3.03 6.05
N THR A 88 6.36 1.93 6.56
CA THR A 88 5.85 1.30 7.77
C THR A 88 6.11 2.20 8.98
N VAL A 89 5.10 2.37 9.83
CA VAL A 89 5.20 3.05 11.13
C VAL A 89 4.77 2.07 12.21
N PHE A 90 5.62 1.83 13.21
CA PHE A 90 5.24 1.16 14.45
C PHE A 90 4.82 2.20 15.47
N TYR A 91 3.58 2.12 15.95
CA TYR A 91 3.00 3.14 16.80
C TYR A 91 2.42 2.58 18.10
N ARG A 92 2.37 3.43 19.12
CA ARG A 92 1.55 3.26 20.32
C ARG A 92 0.50 4.35 20.40
N THR A 93 -0.75 3.99 20.68
CA THR A 93 -1.83 4.93 20.95
C THR A 93 -1.71 5.54 22.35
N GLU A 94 -2.47 6.60 22.61
CA GLU A 94 -2.57 7.19 23.95
C GLU A 94 -3.14 6.22 24.99
N THR A 95 -3.95 5.25 24.56
CA THR A 95 -4.51 4.17 25.40
C THR A 95 -3.50 3.06 25.69
N GLY A 96 -2.32 3.10 25.07
CA GLY A 96 -1.26 2.10 25.24
C GLY A 96 -1.30 0.95 24.24
N ASP A 97 -2.24 0.96 23.29
CA ASP A 97 -2.35 -0.08 22.27
C ASP A 97 -1.26 0.09 21.21
N VAL A 98 -0.68 -1.03 20.76
CA VAL A 98 0.38 -1.02 19.75
C VAL A 98 -0.16 -1.48 18.40
N GLY A 99 0.35 -0.87 17.33
CA GLY A 99 -0.06 -1.21 15.98
C GLY A 99 0.99 -0.86 14.94
N LEU A 100 0.73 -1.33 13.71
CA LEU A 100 1.52 -0.99 12.53
C LEU A 100 0.64 -0.24 11.55
N MET A 101 1.17 0.82 10.97
CA MET A 101 0.54 1.55 9.88
C MET A 101 1.44 1.47 8.66
N VAL A 102 0.84 1.37 7.48
CA VAL A 102 1.55 1.42 6.20
C VAL A 102 0.85 2.38 5.26
N ARG A 103 1.63 3.10 4.45
CA ARG A 103 1.10 3.88 3.34
C ARG A 103 0.80 2.93 2.19
N VAL A 104 -0.36 3.11 1.57
CA VAL A 104 -0.77 2.39 0.37
C VAL A 104 -1.06 3.42 -0.72
N THR A 105 -0.30 3.37 -1.81
CA THR A 105 -0.53 4.15 -3.02
C THR A 105 -1.25 3.28 -4.04
N GLY A 106 -2.47 3.66 -4.41
CA GLY A 106 -3.23 3.02 -5.48
C GLY A 106 -2.96 3.71 -6.81
N TYR A 107 -2.86 2.93 -7.88
CA TYR A 107 -2.64 3.40 -9.25
C TYR A 107 -3.79 2.93 -10.14
N GLY A 108 -4.34 3.84 -10.93
CA GLY A 108 -5.42 3.54 -11.86
C GLY A 108 -5.32 4.35 -13.13
N GLN A 109 -6.12 3.96 -14.13
CA GLN A 109 -6.13 4.59 -15.44
C GLN A 109 -7.57 4.84 -15.89
N GLY A 110 -7.79 5.98 -16.55
CA GLY A 110 -9.10 6.40 -17.05
C GLY A 110 -9.80 7.38 -16.12
N GLU A 111 -11.12 7.25 -16.01
CA GLU A 111 -11.92 8.10 -15.11
C GLU A 111 -11.88 7.51 -13.69
N PRO A 112 -11.44 8.26 -12.67
CA PRO A 112 -11.55 7.82 -11.28
C PRO A 112 -13.03 7.71 -10.86
N SER A 113 -13.31 6.96 -9.80
CA SER A 113 -14.63 7.02 -9.18
C SER A 113 -14.84 8.40 -8.54
N LYS A 114 -16.09 8.86 -8.49
CA LYS A 114 -16.44 10.16 -7.86
C LYS A 114 -16.02 10.25 -6.40
N GLU A 115 -15.92 9.11 -5.71
CA GLU A 115 -15.55 9.00 -4.31
C GLU A 115 -14.09 9.41 -4.07
N ILE A 116 -13.20 9.14 -5.04
CA ILE A 116 -11.76 9.43 -4.92
C ILE A 116 -11.30 10.61 -5.79
N GLU A 117 -12.17 11.18 -6.63
CA GLU A 117 -11.80 12.20 -7.62
C GLU A 117 -11.08 13.41 -7.00
N SER A 118 -11.47 13.83 -5.79
CA SER A 118 -10.83 14.93 -5.06
C SER A 118 -9.49 14.57 -4.40
N ARG A 119 -9.16 13.27 -4.36
CA ARG A 119 -7.97 12.71 -3.69
C ARG A 119 -6.89 12.27 -4.68
N ILE A 120 -7.21 12.18 -5.98
CA ILE A 120 -6.25 11.73 -6.97
C ILE A 120 -5.23 12.80 -7.35
N GLU A 121 -4.02 12.33 -7.66
CA GLU A 121 -2.98 13.05 -8.36
C GLU A 121 -2.87 12.47 -9.77
N TRP A 122 -3.03 13.32 -10.79
CA TRP A 122 -2.76 12.92 -12.17
C TRP A 122 -1.25 12.80 -12.38
N VAL A 123 -0.80 11.59 -12.69
CA VAL A 123 0.59 11.30 -13.02
C VAL A 123 0.84 11.55 -14.51
N ASP A 124 -0.12 11.19 -15.36
CA ASP A 124 -0.13 11.55 -16.78
C ASP A 124 -1.55 11.91 -17.23
N LEU A 125 -1.77 13.18 -17.58
CA LEU A 125 -3.07 13.68 -18.04
C LEU A 125 -3.47 13.14 -19.41
N LYS A 126 -2.52 12.92 -20.31
CA LYS A 126 -2.79 12.47 -21.67
C LYS A 126 -3.27 11.02 -21.66
N GLU A 127 -2.57 10.18 -20.92
CA GLU A 127 -2.88 8.76 -20.80
C GLU A 127 -3.90 8.46 -19.68
N ARG A 128 -4.34 9.53 -18.98
CA ARG A 128 -5.29 9.50 -17.87
C ARG A 128 -4.84 8.55 -16.75
N PHE A 129 -3.56 8.58 -16.43
CA PHE A 129 -2.98 7.81 -15.34
C PHE A 129 -3.00 8.64 -14.06
N TRP A 130 -3.56 8.05 -13.02
CA TRP A 130 -3.74 8.69 -11.73
C TRP A 130 -3.26 7.79 -10.61
N LYS A 131 -2.89 8.40 -9.49
CA LYS A 131 -2.61 7.72 -8.22
C LYS A 131 -3.32 8.43 -7.09
N TYR A 132 -3.55 7.74 -5.98
CA TYR A 132 -3.88 8.39 -4.71
C TYR A 132 -3.33 7.58 -3.54
N GLU A 133 -3.16 8.24 -2.40
CA GLU A 133 -2.60 7.63 -1.20
C GLU A 133 -3.69 7.41 -0.15
N ASN A 134 -3.58 6.29 0.57
CA ASN A 134 -4.30 6.01 1.80
C ASN A 134 -3.35 5.35 2.81
N TYR A 135 -3.81 5.15 4.04
CA TYR A 135 -3.07 4.45 5.08
C TYR A 135 -3.92 3.31 5.63
N ALA A 136 -3.33 2.13 5.73
CA ALA A 136 -3.90 0.98 6.43
C ALA A 136 -3.24 0.86 7.79
N TYR A 137 -4.03 0.67 8.85
CA TYR A 137 -3.52 0.35 10.17
C TYR A 137 -3.94 -1.05 10.61
N TYR A 138 -3.07 -1.67 11.39
CA TYR A 138 -3.13 -3.04 11.83
C TYR A 138 -2.87 -3.08 13.33
N ILE A 139 -3.74 -3.78 14.05
CA ILE A 139 -3.71 -3.85 15.51
C ILE A 139 -3.54 -5.29 15.97
N ARG A 140 -3.23 -5.45 17.25
CA ARG A 140 -3.26 -6.74 17.92
C ARG A 140 -4.56 -6.90 18.68
N ASN A 141 -5.28 -7.99 18.43
CA ASN A 141 -6.44 -8.32 19.24
C ASN A 141 -6.03 -8.99 20.57
N GLU A 142 -7.03 -9.20 21.42
CA GLU A 142 -6.89 -9.80 22.76
C GLU A 142 -6.24 -11.20 22.74
N LEU A 143 -6.28 -11.89 21.60
CA LEU A 143 -5.67 -13.21 21.42
C LEU A 143 -4.21 -13.14 20.99
N TYR A 144 -3.61 -11.94 20.97
CA TYR A 144 -2.28 -11.75 20.40
C TYR A 144 -2.29 -12.26 18.94
N MET A 145 -3.35 -11.88 18.21
CA MET A 145 -3.61 -11.94 16.76
C MET A 145 -3.27 -10.64 16.04
N TRP A 146 -2.46 -10.59 14.97
CA TRP A 146 -2.47 -9.41 14.09
C TRP A 146 -3.79 -9.38 13.30
N GLU A 147 -4.40 -8.22 13.19
CA GLU A 147 -5.62 -8.02 12.42
C GLU A 147 -5.62 -6.67 11.69
N PHE A 148 -6.38 -6.61 10.60
CA PHE A 148 -6.65 -5.37 9.90
C PHE A 148 -7.55 -4.49 10.77
N GLY A 149 -7.06 -3.30 11.13
CA GLY A 149 -7.77 -2.37 11.98
C GLY A 149 -8.67 -1.40 11.20
N GLY A 150 -8.26 -1.00 10.00
CA GLY A 150 -9.04 -0.08 9.15
C GLY A 150 -8.20 0.73 8.17
N TRP A 151 -8.91 1.47 7.31
CA TRP A 151 -8.35 2.50 6.44
C TRP A 151 -8.51 3.87 7.10
N LEU A 152 -7.51 4.74 6.96
CA LEU A 152 -7.55 6.08 7.55
C LEU A 152 -8.53 7.00 6.80
N PHE A 153 -8.61 6.84 5.48
CA PHE A 153 -9.49 7.63 4.62
C PHE A 153 -10.46 6.70 3.89
N GLU A 154 -11.59 6.38 4.52
CA GLU A 154 -12.79 5.87 3.83
C GLU A 154 -13.61 7.08 3.34
#